data_AF-F4RXS2-F1
#
_entry.id   AF-F4RXS2-F1
#
_cell.length_a   1.000
_cell.length_b   1.000
_cell.length_c   1.000
_cell.angle_alpha   90.00
_cell.angle_beta   90.00
_cell.angle_gamma   90.00
#
_symmetry.space_group_name_H-M   'P 1'
#
loop_
_entity.id
_entity.type
_entity.pdbx_description
1 polymer ?
#
loop_
_entity_poly.entity_id
_entity_poly.type
_entity_poly.pdbx_seq_one_letter_code
_entity_poly.pdbx_strand_id
1 'polypeptide(L)'
;MAGEHVFDIVTGVQLEEGPSDYDPATIRVHTLNNNVLYATPLKDNTLYNFAIAVDWDSNTLTVYASRDDADLILESGPITNDPKVIGAENAQKGEWHVQLIKFPIPNPEDPPEKQKDTPHYGQQETNIHEGVFFSRMFVEDGAGGKITRSATAHR
;
A
#
# COMPACT_ATOMS: atom_id res chain seq x y z
N MET A 1 -12.40 -12.24 1.51
CA MET A 1 -11.58 -11.03 1.26
C MET A 1 -12.31 -9.95 0.44
N ALA A 2 -13.62 -9.73 0.57
CA ALA A 2 -14.19 -8.53 -0.06
C ALA A 2 -13.85 -7.32 0.82
N GLY A 3 -12.89 -6.50 0.39
CA GLY A 3 -12.54 -5.23 1.05
C GLY A 3 -11.52 -5.28 2.20
N GLU A 4 -10.69 -6.33 2.28
CA GLU A 4 -9.59 -6.36 3.26
C GLU A 4 -8.25 -6.53 2.56
N HIS A 5 -7.25 -5.81 3.05
CA HIS A 5 -5.99 -5.57 2.35
C HIS A 5 -4.89 -6.49 2.89
N VAL A 6 -4.35 -7.39 2.05
CA VAL A 6 -3.20 -8.23 2.46
C VAL A 6 -1.98 -7.37 2.79
N PHE A 7 -1.80 -6.32 1.99
CA PHE A 7 -0.90 -5.19 2.18
C PHE A 7 -1.48 -4.00 1.40
N ASP A 8 -1.05 -2.78 1.73
CA ASP A 8 -1.24 -1.61 0.87
C ASP A 8 0.02 -0.76 0.78
N ILE A 9 0.02 0.12 -0.23
CA ILE A 9 0.92 1.25 -0.35
C ILE A 9 0.06 2.51 -0.20
N VAL A 10 0.30 3.29 0.86
CA VAL A 10 -0.54 4.43 1.23
C VAL A 10 0.28 5.71 1.42
N THR A 11 -0.37 6.86 1.31
CA THR A 11 0.19 8.16 1.69
C THR A 11 -0.90 9.07 2.25
N GLY A 12 -0.53 10.20 2.86
CA GLY A 12 -1.46 11.09 3.55
C GLY A 12 -1.78 10.64 4.98
N VAL A 13 -2.88 11.18 5.51
CA VAL A 13 -3.35 10.94 6.89
C VAL A 13 -4.39 9.82 6.90
N GLN A 14 -4.29 8.91 7.86
CA GLN A 14 -5.29 7.88 8.09
C GLN A 14 -6.38 8.39 9.03
N LEU A 15 -7.47 8.87 8.44
CA LEU A 15 -8.48 9.68 9.13
C LEU A 15 -9.28 8.90 10.19
N GLU A 16 -9.40 7.59 10.05
CA GLU A 16 -10.20 6.74 10.95
C GLU A 16 -9.46 6.38 12.25
N GLU A 17 -8.13 6.39 12.24
CA GLU A 17 -7.30 5.94 13.36
C GLU A 17 -6.83 7.08 14.28
N GLY A 18 -7.18 8.33 13.95
CA GLY A 18 -6.71 9.51 14.66
C GLY A 18 -5.40 10.08 14.09
N PRO A 19 -4.71 10.98 14.81
CA PRO A 19 -3.50 11.61 14.31
C PRO A 19 -2.42 10.54 14.03
N SER A 20 -1.91 10.53 12.80
CA SER A 20 -0.81 9.65 12.41
C SER A 20 0.51 10.17 12.98
N ASP A 21 1.38 9.26 13.45
CA ASP A 21 2.76 9.59 13.81
C ASP A 21 3.64 9.94 12.59
N TYR A 22 3.12 9.75 11.37
CA TYR A 22 3.83 10.00 10.13
C TYR A 22 3.49 11.35 9.52
N ASP A 23 4.49 11.98 8.92
CA ASP A 23 4.30 13.11 8.03
C ASP A 23 3.34 12.70 6.88
N PRO A 24 2.26 13.46 6.60
CA PRO A 24 1.35 13.19 5.49
C PRO A 24 2.06 12.99 4.15
N ALA A 25 3.22 13.62 3.94
CA ALA A 25 4.08 13.44 2.77
C ALA A 25 5.02 12.21 2.91
N THR A 26 4.48 11.09 3.37
CA THR A 26 5.20 9.81 3.49
C THR A 26 4.44 8.72 2.76
N ILE A 27 5.12 7.98 1.89
CA ILE A 27 4.64 6.71 1.37
C ILE A 27 4.94 5.62 2.40
N ARG A 28 3.94 4.80 2.71
CA ARG A 28 4.04 3.70 3.66
C ARG A 28 3.59 2.40 3.00
N VAL A 29 4.31 1.32 3.25
CA VAL A 29 3.86 -0.05 2.98
C VAL A 29 3.44 -0.67 4.29
N HIS A 30 2.22 -1.17 4.39
CA HIS A 30 1.71 -1.77 5.64
C HIS A 30 1.05 -3.13 5.43
N THR A 31 0.89 -3.87 6.52
CA THR A 31 0.13 -5.14 6.55
C THR A 31 -1.38 -4.90 6.71
N LEU A 32 -2.17 -5.97 6.66
CA LEU A 32 -3.62 -5.96 6.93
C LEU A 32 -4.00 -5.25 8.24
N ASN A 33 -3.14 -5.35 9.25
CA ASN A 33 -3.37 -4.76 10.57
C ASN A 33 -2.71 -3.38 10.72
N ASN A 34 -2.45 -2.68 9.61
CA ASN A 34 -1.80 -1.36 9.55
C ASN A 34 -0.39 -1.30 10.18
N ASN A 35 0.28 -2.45 10.36
CA ASN A 35 1.68 -2.44 10.78
C ASN A 35 2.57 -1.98 9.61
N VAL A 36 3.27 -0.88 9.79
CA VAL A 36 4.14 -0.30 8.76
C VAL A 36 5.41 -1.14 8.61
N LEU A 37 5.62 -1.71 7.42
CA LEU A 37 6.80 -2.48 7.06
C LEU A 37 7.91 -1.61 6.49
N TYR A 38 7.54 -0.54 5.78
CA TYR A 38 8.48 0.40 5.18
C TYR A 38 7.84 1.78 5.06
N ALA A 39 8.63 2.84 5.24
CA ALA A 39 8.18 4.21 5.09
C ALA A 39 9.26 5.04 4.38
N THR A 40 8.84 5.91 3.47
CA THR A 40 9.75 6.69 2.63
C THR A 40 9.13 8.05 2.30
N PRO A 41 9.88 9.17 2.38
CA PRO A 41 9.31 10.48 2.03
C PRO A 41 8.80 10.53 0.59
N LEU A 42 7.60 11.10 0.40
CA LEU A 42 7.05 11.45 -0.90
C LEU A 42 7.72 12.73 -1.40
N LYS A 43 8.26 12.68 -2.62
CA LYS A 43 8.99 13.78 -3.25
C LYS A 43 8.53 13.95 -4.67
N ASP A 44 8.46 15.20 -5.11
CA ASP A 44 8.16 15.53 -6.50
C ASP A 44 9.19 14.92 -7.45
N ASN A 45 8.74 14.58 -8.66
CA ASN A 45 9.58 14.08 -9.76
C ASN A 45 10.43 12.85 -9.40
N THR A 46 9.97 12.01 -8.47
CA THR A 46 10.68 10.80 -8.04
C THR A 46 9.90 9.57 -8.50
N LEU A 47 10.60 8.60 -9.10
CA LEU A 47 10.01 7.28 -9.36
C LEU A 47 10.23 6.39 -8.14
N TYR A 48 9.19 5.68 -7.72
CA TYR A 48 9.26 4.73 -6.63
C TYR A 48 9.07 3.32 -7.17
N ASN A 49 10.02 2.44 -6.90
CA ASN A 49 9.94 1.04 -7.28
C ASN A 49 9.63 0.23 -6.03
N PHE A 50 8.68 -0.70 -6.15
CA PHE A 50 8.32 -1.61 -5.08
C PHE A 50 8.22 -3.03 -5.62
N ALA A 51 8.72 -4.00 -4.87
CA ALA A 51 8.33 -5.40 -5.01
C ALA A 51 7.90 -5.92 -3.64
N ILE A 52 6.65 -6.36 -3.55
CA ILE A 52 6.09 -6.93 -2.33
C ILE A 52 5.99 -8.44 -2.54
N ALA A 53 6.86 -9.19 -1.88
CA ALA A 53 6.82 -10.63 -1.92
C ALA A 53 5.86 -11.15 -0.85
N VAL A 54 4.84 -11.88 -1.30
CA VAL A 54 3.88 -12.56 -0.45
C VAL A 54 4.18 -14.06 -0.52
N ASP A 55 4.65 -14.62 0.58
CA ASP A 55 4.78 -16.06 0.72
C ASP A 55 3.51 -16.61 1.36
N TRP A 56 2.67 -17.24 0.53
CA TRP A 56 1.38 -17.79 0.94
C TRP A 56 1.51 -19.07 1.77
N ASP A 57 2.62 -19.80 1.66
CA ASP A 57 2.84 -21.03 2.41
C ASP A 57 3.32 -20.73 3.83
N SER A 58 4.25 -19.78 3.97
CA SER A 58 4.73 -19.33 5.29
C SER A 58 3.92 -18.19 5.91
N ASN A 59 2.96 -17.63 5.16
CA ASN A 59 2.19 -16.44 5.51
C ASN A 59 3.10 -15.25 5.92
N THR A 60 4.04 -14.89 5.05
CA THR A 60 4.96 -13.78 5.31
C THR A 60 4.95 -12.72 4.21
N LEU A 61 5.27 -11.49 4.60
CA LEU A 61 5.49 -10.36 3.71
C LEU A 61 6.95 -9.93 3.75
N THR A 62 7.51 -9.63 2.57
CA THR A 62 8.83 -9.01 2.42
C THR A 62 8.72 -7.81 1.48
N VAL A 63 9.31 -6.69 1.87
CA VAL A 63 9.28 -5.45 1.11
C VAL A 63 10.65 -5.19 0.51
N TYR A 64 10.66 -5.03 -0.81
CA TYR A 64 11.78 -4.45 -1.53
C TYR A 64 11.36 -3.10 -2.08
N ALA A 65 12.23 -2.10 -1.94
CA ALA A 65 11.99 -0.80 -2.55
C ALA A 65 13.26 -0.17 -3.09
N SER A 66 13.09 0.79 -3.98
CA SER A 66 14.14 1.69 -4.43
C SER A 66 13.52 2.95 -5.02
N ARG A 67 14.36 3.87 -5.48
CA ARG A 67 13.93 5.07 -6.21
C ARG A 67 14.65 5.19 -7.53
N ASP A 68 13.98 5.82 -8.49
CA ASP A 68 14.51 6.13 -9.81
C ASP A 68 15.08 4.89 -10.50
N ASP A 69 16.30 4.97 -11.02
CA ASP A 69 16.95 3.86 -11.71
C ASP A 69 17.72 2.90 -10.78
N ALA A 70 17.62 3.07 -9.46
CA ALA A 70 18.31 2.19 -8.52
C ALA A 70 17.66 0.80 -8.45
N ASP A 71 18.48 -0.23 -8.35
CA ASP A 71 18.01 -1.59 -8.10
C ASP A 71 17.28 -1.70 -6.75
N LEU A 72 16.28 -2.58 -6.69
CA LEU A 72 15.50 -2.87 -5.50
C LEU A 72 16.39 -3.45 -4.38
N ILE A 73 16.31 -2.85 -3.21
CA ILE A 73 16.96 -3.34 -2.00
C ILE A 73 15.94 -3.95 -1.05
N LEU A 74 16.38 -4.91 -0.22
CA LEU A 74 15.56 -5.46 0.84
C LEU A 74 15.40 -4.40 1.92
N GLU A 75 14.17 -3.93 2.14
CA GLU A 75 13.87 -2.91 3.14
C GLU A 75 13.29 -3.51 4.42
N SER A 76 12.48 -4.57 4.29
CA SER A 76 11.84 -5.22 5.44
C SER A 76 11.42 -6.65 5.14
N GLY A 77 11.30 -7.46 6.19
CA GLY A 77 10.84 -8.84 6.10
C GLY A 77 11.95 -9.90 5.93
N PRO A 78 11.56 -11.18 5.92
CA PRO A 78 10.18 -11.67 5.99
C PRO A 78 9.55 -11.45 7.38
N ILE A 79 8.32 -10.93 7.41
CA ILE A 79 7.52 -10.71 8.63
C ILE A 79 6.20 -11.47 8.49
N THR A 80 5.77 -12.12 9.56
CA THR A 80 4.49 -12.84 9.61
C THR A 80 3.33 -11.88 9.34
N ASN A 81 2.44 -12.28 8.43
CA ASN A 81 1.20 -11.56 8.15
C ASN A 81 0.04 -12.06 9.03
N ASP A 82 -1.11 -11.40 8.98
CA ASP A 82 -2.28 -11.84 9.72
C ASP A 82 -2.72 -13.26 9.30
N PRO A 83 -3.03 -14.19 10.24
CA PRO A 83 -3.49 -15.53 9.91
C PRO A 83 -4.73 -15.58 9.00
N LYS A 84 -5.56 -14.54 9.02
CA LYS A 84 -6.74 -14.40 8.16
C LYS A 84 -6.39 -14.41 6.67
N VAL A 85 -5.21 -13.91 6.30
CA VAL A 85 -4.75 -13.85 4.90
C VAL A 85 -4.75 -15.23 4.24
N ILE A 86 -4.33 -16.26 4.98
CA ILE A 86 -4.28 -17.66 4.52
C ILE A 86 -5.47 -18.49 5.00
N GLY A 87 -6.51 -17.84 5.56
CA GLY A 87 -7.75 -18.51 5.97
C GLY A 87 -8.38 -19.28 4.80
N ALA A 88 -8.96 -20.45 5.09
CA ALA A 88 -9.57 -21.31 4.07
C ALA A 88 -10.66 -20.58 3.28
N GLU A 89 -11.35 -19.62 3.90
CA GLU A 89 -12.35 -18.77 3.28
C GLU A 89 -11.79 -17.75 2.28
N ASN A 90 -10.47 -17.51 2.31
CA ASN A 90 -9.77 -16.50 1.52
C ASN A 90 -8.86 -17.12 0.43
N ALA A 91 -8.56 -18.42 0.51
CA ALA A 91 -7.80 -19.15 -0.48
C ALA A 91 -8.36 -18.94 -1.91
N GLN A 92 -7.48 -18.57 -2.84
CA GLN A 92 -7.79 -18.33 -4.26
C GLN A 92 -8.78 -17.18 -4.55
N LYS A 93 -9.01 -16.27 -3.60
CA LYS A 93 -9.91 -15.12 -3.74
C LYS A 93 -9.20 -13.77 -3.69
N GLY A 94 -7.90 -13.76 -3.99
CA GLY A 94 -7.09 -12.54 -3.99
C GLY A 94 -7.48 -11.62 -5.15
N GLU A 95 -7.48 -10.31 -4.87
CA GLU A 95 -7.65 -9.25 -5.86
C GLU A 95 -6.40 -8.37 -5.84
N TRP A 96 -5.96 -7.88 -7.00
CA TRP A 96 -4.88 -6.92 -7.08
C TRP A 96 -5.40 -5.61 -7.67
N HIS A 97 -5.43 -4.58 -6.83
CA HIS A 97 -5.97 -3.28 -7.15
C HIS A 97 -4.84 -2.34 -7.57
N VAL A 98 -4.69 -2.16 -8.89
CA VAL A 98 -3.84 -1.11 -9.46
C VAL A 98 -4.69 0.14 -9.67
N GLN A 99 -4.79 0.96 -8.64
CA GLN A 99 -5.62 2.17 -8.66
C GLN A 99 -5.16 3.16 -7.59
N LEU A 100 -5.63 4.40 -7.72
CA LEU A 100 -5.65 5.37 -6.64
C LEU A 100 -7.04 5.37 -6.00
N ILE A 101 -7.11 5.03 -4.71
CA ILE A 101 -8.31 5.23 -3.89
C ILE A 101 -8.00 6.36 -2.92
N LYS A 102 -8.77 7.44 -3.00
CA LYS A 102 -8.69 8.59 -2.09
C LYS A 102 -9.98 8.70 -1.31
N PHE A 103 -9.89 8.67 0.01
CA PHE A 103 -11.03 8.93 0.87
C PHE A 103 -11.30 10.44 0.96
N PRO A 104 -12.57 10.86 1.03
CA PRO A 104 -12.95 12.21 1.41
C PRO A 104 -12.33 12.63 2.76
N ILE A 105 -12.19 13.94 2.98
CA ILE A 105 -11.86 14.46 4.30
C ILE A 105 -13.15 14.69 5.12
N PRO A 106 -13.09 14.69 6.46
CA PRO A 106 -14.26 15.00 7.28
C PRO A 106 -14.87 16.36 6.90
N ASN A 107 -16.18 16.40 6.73
CA ASN A 107 -16.91 17.65 6.53
C ASN A 107 -17.48 18.12 7.87
N PRO A 108 -17.09 19.30 8.38
CA PRO A 108 -17.63 19.86 9.62
C PRO A 108 -19.15 20.08 9.61
N GLU A 109 -19.77 20.15 8.44
CA GLU A 109 -21.22 20.31 8.28
C GLU A 109 -22.00 18.99 8.44
N ASP A 110 -21.32 17.84 8.37
CA ASP A 110 -21.95 16.55 8.61
C ASP A 110 -22.26 16.35 10.10
N PRO A 111 -23.30 15.56 10.47
CA PRO A 111 -23.57 15.21 11.86
C PRO A 111 -22.32 14.62 12.55
N PRO A 112 -22.01 14.96 13.82
CA PRO A 112 -20.78 14.52 14.49
C PRO A 112 -20.53 13.01 14.46
N GLU A 113 -21.59 12.21 14.53
CA GLU A 113 -21.54 10.75 14.44
C GLU A 113 -21.19 10.21 13.04
N LYS A 114 -21.28 11.04 12.01
CA LYS A 114 -20.97 10.72 10.60
C LYS A 114 -19.61 11.23 10.16
N GLN A 115 -19.00 12.18 10.87
CA GLN A 115 -17.72 12.79 10.48
C GLN A 115 -16.53 11.82 10.41
N LYS A 116 -16.64 10.62 10.99
CA LYS A 116 -15.62 9.56 10.89
C LYS A 116 -15.85 8.59 9.72
N ASP A 117 -17.06 8.52 9.18
CA ASP A 117 -17.43 7.63 8.08
C ASP A 117 -17.15 8.31 6.74
N THR A 118 -15.88 8.69 6.54
CA THR A 118 -15.43 9.46 5.37
C THR A 118 -15.61 8.75 4.03
N PRO A 119 -15.68 7.41 3.92
CA PRO A 119 -16.05 6.79 2.65
C PRO A 119 -17.49 7.08 2.19
N HIS A 120 -18.42 7.33 3.11
CA HIS A 120 -19.84 7.58 2.80
C HIS A 120 -20.30 9.03 3.02
N TYR A 121 -19.59 9.78 3.87
CA TYR A 121 -19.81 11.18 4.22
C TYR A 121 -18.52 11.99 4.02
N GLY A 122 -18.55 13.30 4.19
CA GLY A 122 -17.37 14.14 4.02
C GLY A 122 -17.37 14.95 2.73
N GLN A 123 -16.22 15.56 2.45
CA GLN A 123 -16.03 16.46 1.33
C GLN A 123 -14.77 16.12 0.55
N GLN A 124 -14.84 16.35 -0.76
CA GLN A 124 -13.67 16.31 -1.64
C GLN A 124 -13.25 17.75 -1.95
N GLU A 125 -11.97 18.02 -1.85
CA GLU A 125 -11.42 19.33 -2.20
C GLU A 125 -11.64 19.62 -3.69
N THR A 126 -11.92 20.89 -4.01
CA THR A 126 -12.21 21.31 -5.39
C THR A 126 -10.98 21.95 -6.05
N ASN A 127 -10.91 21.90 -7.37
CA ASN A 127 -9.79 22.43 -8.18
C ASN A 127 -8.43 21.74 -7.93
N ILE A 128 -8.45 20.47 -7.51
CA ILE A 128 -7.25 19.65 -7.39
C ILE A 128 -7.15 18.71 -8.61
N HIS A 129 -5.95 18.64 -9.19
CA HIS A 129 -5.61 17.71 -10.26
C HIS A 129 -4.66 16.64 -9.71
N GLU A 130 -5.26 15.54 -9.25
CA GLU A 130 -4.53 14.39 -8.73
C GLU A 130 -4.39 13.31 -9.81
N GLY A 131 -3.25 12.63 -9.80
CA GLY A 131 -2.99 11.50 -10.68
C GLY A 131 -1.86 10.65 -10.12
N VAL A 132 -1.92 9.37 -10.45
CA VAL A 132 -0.83 8.42 -10.19
C VAL A 132 -0.44 7.78 -11.52
N PHE A 133 0.85 7.62 -11.73
CA PHE A 133 1.40 6.98 -12.93
C PHE A 133 2.00 5.65 -12.52
N PHE A 134 1.53 4.59 -13.17
CA PHE A 134 2.07 3.25 -12.97
C PHE A 134 2.83 2.81 -14.22
N SER A 135 3.93 2.10 -14.03
CA SER A 135 4.68 1.48 -15.11
C SER A 135 5.30 0.16 -14.64
N ARG A 136 5.62 -0.73 -15.57
CA ARG A 136 6.31 -2.01 -15.31
C ARG A 136 5.67 -2.81 -14.17
N MET A 137 4.35 -2.91 -14.20
CA MET A 137 3.59 -3.71 -13.24
C MET A 137 3.51 -5.15 -13.73
N PHE A 138 3.98 -6.07 -12.90
CA PHE A 138 3.91 -7.50 -13.19
C PHE A 138 3.88 -8.29 -11.88
N VAL A 139 3.55 -9.57 -12.01
CA VAL A 139 3.70 -10.56 -10.95
C VAL A 139 4.67 -11.61 -11.49
N GLU A 140 5.62 -12.01 -10.67
CA GLU A 140 6.55 -13.09 -10.98
C GLU A 140 6.52 -14.17 -9.90
N ASP A 141 6.94 -15.37 -10.26
CA ASP A 141 7.14 -16.45 -9.29
C ASP A 141 8.47 -16.24 -8.54
N GLY A 142 8.36 -15.87 -7.27
CA GLY A 142 9.50 -15.66 -6.37
C GLY A 142 10.10 -16.95 -5.80
N ALA A 143 9.55 -18.13 -6.12
CA ALA A 143 9.99 -19.40 -5.53
C ALA A 143 11.50 -19.64 -5.69
N GLY A 144 12.13 -20.14 -4.63
CA GLY A 144 13.57 -20.34 -4.57
C GLY A 144 14.40 -19.04 -4.48
N GLY A 145 13.78 -17.92 -4.08
CA GLY A 145 14.46 -16.64 -3.87
C GLY A 145 14.69 -15.82 -5.14
N LYS A 146 13.96 -16.13 -6.21
CA LYS A 146 14.07 -15.47 -7.52
C LYS A 146 13.17 -14.24 -7.58
N ILE A 147 13.61 -13.17 -6.92
CA ILE A 147 12.94 -11.87 -7.03
C ILE A 147 13.79 -11.00 -7.94
N THR A 148 13.19 -10.50 -9.03
CA THR A 148 13.83 -9.57 -9.94
C THR A 148 14.04 -8.24 -9.23
N ARG A 149 15.31 -7.91 -9.00
CA ARG A 149 15.69 -6.67 -8.30
C ARG A 149 16.20 -5.57 -9.21
N SER A 150 16.48 -5.87 -10.47
CA SER A 150 17.03 -4.85 -11.35
C SER A 150 15.95 -3.92 -11.88
N ALA A 151 16.17 -2.62 -11.75
CA ALA A 151 15.29 -1.59 -12.33
C ALA A 151 15.26 -1.61 -13.86
N THR A 152 16.19 -2.34 -14.50
CA THR A 152 16.36 -2.39 -15.96
C THR A 152 16.06 -3.74 -16.60
N ALA A 153 15.77 -4.80 -15.82
CA ALA A 153 15.66 -6.17 -16.31
C ALA A 153 14.50 -6.44 -17.30
N HIS A 154 13.52 -5.53 -17.40
CA HIS A 154 12.34 -5.69 -18.27
C HIS A 154 12.28 -4.66 -19.41
N ARG A 155 13.43 -4.19 -19.90
CA ARG A 155 13.54 -3.40 -21.13
C ARG A 155 13.57 -4.28 -22.38
#